data_AF-A0A3N5QNV3-F1
#
_entry.id   AF-A0A3N5QNV3-F1
#
_cell.length_a   1.000
_cell.length_b   1.000
_cell.length_c   1.000
_cell.angle_alpha   90.00
_cell.angle_beta   90.00
_cell.angle_gamma   90.00
#
_symmetry.space_group_name_H-M   'P 1'
#
loop_
_entity.id
_entity.type
_entity.pdbx_description
1 polymer ?
#
loop_
_entity_poly.entity_id
_entity_poly.type
_entity_poly.pdbx_seq_one_letter_code
_entity_poly.pdbx_strand_id
1 'polypeptide(L)'
;MKSTEQILEFLAEQIGHIYFRPLMYGGSAEGVDLLLFHYQHLWALIIEQEQKLDEFRFKIYKELDCGAMGFSTFYKRNHPEAPEHEAVFYVVDQWKKISDGIGIPIPYEKIKNELKNMLTSSNPNKILNAKLFNLL
;
A
#
# COMPACT_ATOMS: atom_id res chain seq x y z
N MET A 1 25.07 -12.11 1.43
CA MET A 1 23.82 -12.39 2.19
C MET A 1 23.34 -11.06 2.75
N LYS A 2 22.03 -10.77 2.71
CA LYS A 2 21.49 -9.55 3.33
C LYS A 2 21.38 -9.74 4.85
N SER A 3 21.58 -8.68 5.63
CA SER A 3 21.24 -8.70 7.06
C SER A 3 19.72 -8.58 7.27
N THR A 4 19.25 -8.87 8.47
CA THR A 4 17.84 -8.72 8.85
C THR A 4 17.36 -7.28 8.63
N GLU A 5 18.16 -6.30 9.02
CA GLU A 5 17.87 -4.86 8.86
C GLU A 5 17.70 -4.50 7.37
N GLN A 6 18.59 -5.00 6.51
CA GLN A 6 18.51 -4.79 5.07
C GLN A 6 17.26 -5.45 4.45
N ILE A 7 16.78 -6.56 5.02
CA ILE A 7 15.53 -7.19 4.59
C ILE A 7 14.34 -6.33 5.02
N LEU A 8 14.33 -5.84 6.26
CA LEU A 8 13.26 -4.97 6.78
C LEU A 8 13.16 -3.66 6.02
N GLU A 9 14.29 -3.01 5.74
CA GLU A 9 14.37 -1.80 4.91
C GLU A 9 13.82 -2.05 3.50
N PHE A 10 14.23 -3.16 2.89
CA PHE A 10 13.74 -3.56 1.58
C PHE A 10 12.21 -3.77 1.58
N LEU A 11 11.66 -4.44 2.59
CA LEU A 11 10.22 -4.67 2.70
C LEU A 11 9.45 -3.35 2.89
N ALA A 12 9.92 -2.46 3.77
CA ALA A 12 9.31 -1.14 3.97
C ALA A 12 9.32 -0.30 2.68
N GLU A 13 10.41 -0.36 1.91
CA GLU A 13 10.52 0.29 0.60
C GLU A 13 9.54 -0.31 -0.43
N GLN A 14 9.41 -1.64 -0.50
CA GLN A 14 8.43 -2.28 -1.38
C GLN A 14 6.99 -1.91 -1.03
N ILE A 15 6.62 -1.93 0.26
CA ILE A 15 5.31 -1.49 0.73
C ILE A 15 5.05 -0.04 0.29
N GLY A 16 6.03 0.85 0.48
CA GLY A 16 5.94 2.23 0.03
C GLY A 16 5.73 2.35 -1.48
N HIS A 17 6.49 1.61 -2.30
CA HIS A 17 6.28 1.63 -3.75
C HIS A 17 4.89 1.17 -4.18
N ILE A 18 4.31 0.17 -3.48
CA ILE A 18 2.93 -0.26 -3.72
C ILE A 18 1.97 0.88 -3.38
N TYR A 19 2.18 1.65 -2.31
CA TYR A 19 1.33 2.81 -2.00
C TYR A 19 1.33 3.89 -3.07
N PHE A 20 2.47 4.16 -3.70
CA PHE A 20 2.58 5.20 -4.72
C PHE A 20 2.17 4.74 -6.12
N ARG A 21 2.28 3.44 -6.43
CA ARG A 21 1.97 2.89 -7.77
C ARG A 21 1.18 1.60 -7.68
N PRO A 22 0.05 1.57 -6.96
CA PRO A 22 -0.60 0.30 -6.58
C PRO A 22 -1.01 -0.54 -7.78
N LEU A 23 -1.56 0.07 -8.83
CA LEU A 23 -1.94 -0.64 -10.06
C LEU A 23 -0.77 -1.26 -10.82
N MET A 24 0.45 -0.69 -10.71
CA MET A 24 1.65 -1.27 -11.35
C MET A 24 2.04 -2.59 -10.69
N TYR A 25 1.81 -2.73 -9.38
CA TYR A 25 2.19 -3.92 -8.62
C TYR A 25 1.07 -4.96 -8.54
N GLY A 26 -0.16 -4.53 -8.20
CA GLY A 26 -1.27 -5.44 -7.94
C GLY A 26 -2.27 -5.60 -9.10
N GLY A 27 -2.26 -4.72 -10.11
CA GLY A 27 -3.17 -4.74 -11.27
C GLY A 27 -4.65 -4.50 -10.97
N SER A 28 -5.08 -4.64 -9.72
CA SER A 28 -6.45 -4.53 -9.22
C SER A 28 -6.46 -4.25 -7.71
N ALA A 29 -7.59 -3.86 -7.16
CA ALA A 29 -7.77 -3.64 -5.72
C ALA A 29 -7.51 -4.93 -4.92
N GLU A 30 -7.97 -6.08 -5.41
CA GLU A 30 -7.74 -7.38 -4.77
C GLU A 30 -6.25 -7.76 -4.78
N GLY A 31 -5.58 -7.59 -5.92
CA GLY A 31 -4.15 -7.86 -6.02
C GLY A 31 -3.30 -6.94 -5.13
N VAL A 32 -3.68 -5.66 -5.02
CA VAL A 32 -3.04 -4.71 -4.11
C VAL A 32 -3.27 -5.10 -2.65
N ASP A 33 -4.50 -5.47 -2.30
CA ASP A 33 -4.88 -5.92 -0.94
C ASP A 33 -4.05 -7.14 -0.53
N LEU A 34 -3.96 -8.14 -1.40
CA LEU A 34 -3.18 -9.37 -1.18
C LEU A 34 -1.68 -9.10 -1.02
N LEU A 35 -1.10 -8.27 -1.90
CA LEU A 35 0.32 -7.94 -1.82
C LEU A 35 0.64 -7.21 -0.52
N LEU A 36 -0.14 -6.18 -0.16
CA LEU A 36 0.09 -5.41 1.05
C LEU A 36 -0.05 -6.29 2.30
N PHE A 37 -1.02 -7.20 2.34
CA PHE A 37 -1.12 -8.19 3.41
C PHE A 37 0.18 -9.00 3.55
N HIS A 38 0.66 -9.61 2.47
CA HIS A 38 1.83 -10.49 2.55
C HIS A 38 3.12 -9.74 2.89
N TYR A 39 3.33 -8.54 2.34
CA TYR A 39 4.51 -7.74 2.65
C TYR A 39 4.51 -7.27 4.11
N GLN A 40 3.38 -6.76 4.62
CA GLN A 40 3.27 -6.33 6.01
C GLN A 40 3.36 -7.51 6.98
N HIS A 41 2.74 -8.65 6.65
CA HIS A 41 2.84 -9.87 7.45
C HIS A 41 4.28 -10.38 7.52
N LEU A 42 5.00 -10.43 6.40
CA LEU A 42 6.41 -10.83 6.40
C LEU A 42 7.27 -9.86 7.21
N TRP A 43 7.03 -8.56 7.10
CA TRP A 43 7.73 -7.55 7.90
C TRP A 43 7.48 -7.76 9.40
N ALA A 44 6.22 -7.96 9.78
CA ALA A 44 5.82 -8.19 11.18
C ALA A 44 6.41 -9.51 11.72
N LEU A 45 6.41 -10.58 10.92
CA LEU A 45 7.00 -11.88 11.26
C LEU A 45 8.49 -11.78 11.60
N ILE A 46 9.26 -11.01 10.84
CA ILE A 46 10.71 -10.87 11.06
C ILE A 46 11.02 -10.19 12.40
N ILE A 47 10.13 -9.32 12.89
CA ILE A 47 10.30 -8.61 14.16
C ILE A 47 9.38 -9.13 15.28
N GLU A 48 8.74 -10.29 15.09
CA GLU A 48 7.85 -10.94 16.05
C GLU A 48 6.66 -10.05 16.49
N GLN A 49 6.05 -9.31 15.55
CA GLN A 49 4.90 -8.41 15.79
C GLN A 49 3.64 -8.81 15.00
N GLU A 50 3.49 -10.07 14.57
CA GLU A 50 2.31 -10.52 13.82
C GLU A 50 1.00 -10.30 14.59
N GLN A 51 1.02 -10.53 15.91
CA GLN A 51 -0.15 -10.27 16.75
C GLN A 51 -0.58 -8.79 16.67
N LYS A 52 0.39 -7.86 16.69
CA LYS A 52 0.10 -6.43 16.60
C LYS A 52 -0.49 -6.05 15.23
N LEU A 53 0.02 -6.66 14.16
CA LEU A 53 -0.56 -6.52 12.82
C LEU A 53 -2.02 -6.97 12.79
N ASP A 54 -2.30 -8.16 13.33
CA ASP A 54 -3.66 -8.68 13.41
C ASP A 54 -4.57 -7.79 14.24
N GLU A 55 -4.12 -7.32 15.40
CA GLU A 55 -4.87 -6.39 16.26
C GLU A 55 -5.28 -5.11 15.53
N PHE A 56 -4.34 -4.46 14.83
CA PHE A 56 -4.64 -3.25 14.05
C PHE A 56 -5.55 -3.53 12.86
N ARG A 57 -5.33 -4.64 12.14
CA ARG A 57 -6.19 -5.03 11.02
C ARG A 57 -7.62 -5.29 11.49
N PHE A 58 -7.80 -6.06 12.57
CA PHE A 58 -9.12 -6.34 13.15
C PHE A 58 -9.79 -5.08 13.70
N LYS A 59 -9.02 -4.17 14.30
CA LYS A 59 -9.54 -2.87 14.73
C LYS A 59 -10.13 -2.10 13.55
N ILE A 60 -9.41 -1.98 12.45
CA ILE A 60 -9.90 -1.27 11.25
C ILE A 60 -11.09 -2.01 10.63
N TYR A 61 -11.06 -3.34 10.54
CA TYR A 61 -12.19 -4.13 10.03
C TYR A 61 -13.45 -3.89 10.85
N LYS A 62 -13.31 -3.78 12.17
CA LYS A 62 -14.42 -3.48 13.08
C LYS A 62 -14.93 -2.05 12.92
N GLU A 63 -14.03 -1.06 12.80
CA GLU A 63 -14.40 0.35 12.57
C GLU A 63 -15.18 0.55 11.28
N LEU A 64 -14.88 -0.23 10.24
CA LEU A 64 -15.51 -0.15 8.93
C LEU A 64 -16.70 -1.11 8.75
N ASP A 65 -17.00 -1.93 9.76
CA ASP A 65 -17.99 -3.02 9.67
C ASP A 65 -17.76 -3.95 8.46
N CYS A 66 -16.49 -4.30 8.21
CA CYS A 66 -16.11 -5.18 7.10
C CYS A 66 -16.51 -6.64 7.30
N GLY A 67 -16.79 -7.06 8.54
CA GLY A 67 -17.05 -8.47 8.86
C GLY A 67 -15.91 -9.38 8.41
N ALA A 68 -16.24 -10.43 7.65
CA ALA A 68 -15.27 -11.38 7.09
C ALA A 68 -14.70 -10.97 5.72
N MET A 69 -15.11 -9.83 5.16
CA MET A 69 -14.60 -9.37 3.86
C MET A 69 -13.27 -8.64 4.03
N GLY A 70 -12.36 -8.83 3.07
CA GLY A 70 -11.20 -7.95 2.89
C GLY A 70 -11.62 -6.55 2.43
N PHE A 71 -10.69 -5.59 2.48
CA PHE A 71 -10.96 -4.19 2.12
C PHE A 71 -11.47 -4.04 0.69
N SER A 72 -10.83 -4.75 -0.24
CA SER A 72 -11.21 -4.76 -1.66
C SER A 72 -12.65 -5.23 -1.88
N THR A 73 -13.00 -6.40 -1.34
CA THR A 73 -14.35 -6.97 -1.41
C THR A 73 -15.39 -6.08 -0.74
N PHE A 74 -15.08 -5.56 0.45
CA PHE A 74 -15.98 -4.66 1.17
C PHE A 74 -16.27 -3.40 0.36
N TYR A 75 -15.25 -2.76 -0.22
CA TYR A 75 -15.44 -1.54 -1.00
C TYR A 75 -16.29 -1.80 -2.24
N LYS A 76 -15.95 -2.82 -3.03
CA LYS A 76 -16.66 -3.17 -4.28
C LYS A 76 -18.13 -3.54 -4.03
N ARG A 77 -18.42 -4.22 -2.90
CA ARG A 77 -19.80 -4.54 -2.52
C ARG A 77 -20.64 -3.29 -2.24
N ASN A 78 -20.06 -2.30 -1.56
CA ASN A 78 -20.76 -1.06 -1.20
C ASN A 78 -20.78 -0.03 -2.35
N HIS A 79 -19.89 -0.17 -3.33
CA HIS A 79 -19.77 0.74 -4.48
C HIS A 79 -19.64 -0.07 -5.79
N PRO A 80 -20.70 -0.77 -6.23
CA PRO A 80 -20.62 -1.69 -7.36
C PRO A 80 -20.33 -1.02 -8.71
N GLU A 81 -20.63 0.27 -8.84
CA GLU A 81 -20.39 1.06 -10.06
C GLU A 81 -19.08 1.86 -10.01
N ALA A 82 -18.35 1.83 -8.89
CA ALA A 82 -17.12 2.58 -8.75
C ALA A 82 -16.03 2.01 -9.67
N PRO A 83 -15.22 2.87 -10.31
CA PRO A 83 -14.12 2.43 -11.13
C PRO A 83 -13.01 1.79 -10.27
N GLU A 84 -12.25 0.86 -10.86
CA GLU A 84 -11.26 0.04 -10.15
C GLU A 84 -10.23 0.87 -9.36
N HIS A 85 -9.82 2.03 -9.88
CA HIS A 85 -8.82 2.87 -9.24
C HIS A 85 -9.31 3.44 -7.89
N GLU A 86 -10.61 3.70 -7.72
CA GLU A 86 -11.15 4.15 -6.43
C GLU A 86 -11.07 3.04 -5.38
N ALA A 87 -11.42 1.81 -5.77
CA ALA A 87 -11.26 0.64 -4.89
C ALA A 87 -9.79 0.41 -4.50
N VAL A 88 -8.87 0.61 -5.44
CA VAL A 88 -7.43 0.52 -5.19
C VAL A 88 -6.96 1.59 -4.19
N PHE A 89 -7.37 2.84 -4.35
CA PHE A 89 -6.99 3.91 -3.43
C PHE A 89 -7.57 3.69 -2.03
N TYR A 90 -8.81 3.22 -1.94
CA TYR A 90 -9.40 2.83 -0.67
C TYR A 90 -8.60 1.74 0.06
N VAL A 91 -8.19 0.69 -0.65
CA VAL A 91 -7.36 -0.41 -0.10
C VAL A 91 -6.02 0.14 0.40
N VAL A 92 -5.34 0.95 -0.41
CA VAL A 92 -4.07 1.60 -0.03
C VAL A 92 -4.23 2.43 1.24
N ASP A 93 -5.31 3.22 1.34
CA ASP A 93 -5.54 4.06 2.52
C ASP A 93 -5.79 3.24 3.79
N GLN A 94 -6.50 2.11 3.72
CA GLN A 94 -6.66 1.26 4.90
C GLN A 94 -5.34 0.61 5.32
N TRP A 95 -4.54 0.15 4.35
CA TRP A 95 -3.23 -0.45 4.64
C TRP A 95 -2.19 0.55 5.14
N LYS A 96 -2.28 1.83 4.76
CA LYS A 96 -1.46 2.91 5.35
C LYS A 96 -1.76 3.07 6.83
N LYS A 97 -3.04 3.11 7.22
CA LYS A 97 -3.44 3.17 8.64
C LYS A 97 -2.90 2.00 9.45
N ILE A 98 -2.88 0.79 8.86
CA ILE A 98 -2.27 -0.39 9.50
C ILE A 98 -0.76 -0.19 9.67
N SER A 99 -0.05 0.20 8.62
CA SER A 99 1.39 0.49 8.67
C SER A 99 1.74 1.50 9.75
N ASP A 100 0.99 2.61 9.82
CA ASP A 100 1.18 3.66 10.83
C ASP A 100 0.94 3.11 12.24
N GLY A 101 -0.09 2.27 12.39
CA GLY A 101 -0.45 1.63 13.65
C GLY A 101 0.62 0.69 14.20
N ILE A 102 1.23 -0.11 13.33
CA ILE A 102 2.28 -1.06 13.74
C ILE A 102 3.69 -0.45 13.71
N GLY A 103 3.87 0.69 13.02
CA GLY A 103 5.12 1.44 12.97
C GLY A 103 6.08 0.98 11.87
N ILE A 104 5.57 0.60 10.69
CA ILE A 104 6.46 0.30 9.55
C ILE A 104 7.14 1.59 9.08
N PRO A 105 8.50 1.66 9.03
CA PRO A 105 9.23 2.87 8.69
C PRO A 105 9.28 3.09 7.16
N ILE A 106 8.13 3.38 6.54
CA ILE A 106 8.05 3.60 5.09
C ILE A 106 8.86 4.83 4.68
N PRO A 107 9.83 4.70 3.75
CA PRO A 107 10.71 5.81 3.36
C PRO A 107 10.03 6.73 2.33
N TYR A 108 8.94 7.39 2.71
CA TYR A 108 8.09 8.19 1.80
C TYR A 108 8.86 9.22 0.99
N GLU A 109 9.73 10.00 1.62
CA GLU A 109 10.49 11.06 0.94
C GLU A 109 11.49 10.52 -0.08
N LYS A 110 12.14 9.39 0.24
CA LYS A 110 13.02 8.69 -0.71
C LYS A 110 12.24 8.31 -1.96
N ILE A 111 11.10 7.64 -1.79
CA ILE A 111 10.28 7.15 -2.91
C ILE A 111 9.69 8.29 -3.74
N LYS A 112 9.19 9.36 -3.08
CA LYS A 112 8.70 10.56 -3.79
C LYS A 112 9.79 11.17 -4.67
N ASN A 113 11.01 11.29 -4.16
CA ASN A 113 12.13 11.84 -4.92
C ASN A 113 12.53 10.94 -6.11
N GLU A 114 12.54 9.63 -5.94
CA GLU A 114 12.80 8.68 -7.03
C GLU A 114 11.76 8.81 -8.15
N LEU A 115 10.48 8.88 -7.80
CA LEU A 115 9.40 9.04 -8.77
C LEU A 115 9.49 10.38 -9.49
N LYS A 116 9.80 11.46 -8.78
CA LYS A 116 10.03 12.78 -9.38
C LYS A 116 11.18 12.73 -10.39
N ASN A 117 12.30 12.09 -10.02
CA ASN A 117 13.45 11.95 -10.90
C ASN A 117 13.14 11.14 -12.16
N MET A 118 12.32 10.07 -12.04
CA MET A 118 11.84 9.29 -13.19
C MET A 118 10.99 10.13 -14.15
N LEU A 119 10.13 11.01 -13.62
CA LEU A 119 9.31 11.91 -14.45
C LEU A 119 10.14 12.97 -15.17
N THR A 120 11.21 13.47 -14.56
CA THR A 120 12.08 14.49 -15.17
C THR A 120 13.08 13.94 -16.19
N SER A 121 13.51 12.67 -16.04
CA SER A 121 14.42 12.02 -16.99
C SER A 121 13.69 11.44 -18.21
N SER A 122 12.39 11.21 -18.09
CA SER A 122 11.51 10.80 -19.18
C SER A 122 11.16 12.00 -20.06
N ASN A 123 11.90 12.20 -21.16
CA ASN A 123 11.69 13.16 -22.27
C ASN A 123 10.44 14.10 -22.14
N PRO A 124 10.60 15.43 -22.04
CA PRO A 124 9.52 16.38 -21.73
C PRO A 124 8.32 16.37 -22.70
N ASN A 125 8.43 15.72 -23.85
CA ASN A 125 7.33 15.52 -24.81
C ASN A 125 6.31 14.43 -24.41
N LYS A 126 6.46 13.74 -23.27
CA LYS A 126 5.51 12.72 -22.76
C LYS A 126 4.73 13.13 -21.51
N ILE A 127 4.67 14.42 -21.17
CA ILE A 127 3.91 14.91 -20.01
C ILE A 127 2.42 15.00 -20.39
N LEU A 128 1.75 13.86 -20.41
CA LEU A 128 0.29 13.78 -20.50
C LEU A 128 -0.23 12.71 -19.54
N ASN A 129 0.18 12.75 -18.27
CA ASN A 129 -0.40 11.95 -17.17
C ASN A 129 -0.18 12.56 -15.76
N ALA A 130 0.17 13.85 -15.66
CA ALA A 130 0.55 14.48 -14.40
C ALA A 130 -0.64 14.87 -13.47
N LYS A 131 -1.89 14.62 -13.85
CA LYS A 131 -3.06 15.00 -13.02
C LYS A 131 -3.33 14.08 -11.83
N LEU A 132 -2.75 12.88 -11.78
CA LEU A 132 -2.92 11.94 -10.65
C LEU A 132 -1.94 12.19 -9.48
N PHE A 133 -0.90 13.01 -9.66
CA PHE A 133 0.14 13.19 -8.64
C PHE A 133 -0.17 14.27 -7.59
N ASN A 134 -1.14 15.16 -7.81
CA ASN A 134 -1.46 16.28 -6.91
C ASN A 134 -2.49 15.93 -5.80
N LEU A 135 -2.80 14.65 -5.61
CA LEU A 135 -3.74 14.17 -4.58
C LEU A 135 -3.10 13.22 -3.54
N LEU A 136 -1.75 13.13 -3.52
CA LEU A 136 -0.95 12.42 -2.49
C LEU A 136 -0.05 13.41 -1.75
#